data_AF-A0A7X8AUV6-F1
#
_entry.id   AF-A0A7X8AUV6-F1
#
_cell.length_a   1.000
_cell.length_b   1.000
_cell.length_c   1.000
_cell.angle_alpha   90.00
_cell.angle_beta   90.00
_cell.angle_gamma   90.00
#
_symmetry.space_group_name_H-M   'P 1'
#
loop_
_entity.id
_entity.type
_entity.pdbx_description
1 polymer ?
#
loop_
_entity_poly.entity_id
_entity_poly.type
_entity_poly.pdbx_seq_one_letter_code
_entity_poly.pdbx_strand_id
1 'polypeptide(L)'
;MEKYNIMAVVINHRSNNAPKVQEVFTKYGCNIKMRVGLHEAENVCSEEGLILLQLAGSKEEISELEKQLNDMEGVRAKTLVI
;
A
#
# COMPACT_ATOMS: atom_id res chain seq x y z
N MET A 1 21.90 -8.20 -8.19
CA MET A 1 21.49 -8.05 -6.79
C MET A 1 19.98 -7.92 -6.75
N GLU A 2 19.31 -8.73 -5.93
CA GLU A 2 17.90 -8.51 -5.62
C GLU A 2 17.77 -7.15 -4.91
N LYS A 3 16.90 -6.28 -5.42
CA LYS A 3 16.59 -4.99 -4.79
C LYS A 3 15.39 -5.15 -3.88
N TYR A 4 15.38 -4.47 -2.74
CA TYR A 4 14.22 -4.43 -1.87
C TYR A 4 13.33 -3.26 -2.28
N ASN A 5 12.18 -3.56 -2.88
CA ASN A 5 11.16 -2.56 -3.16
C ASN A 5 10.20 -2.50 -1.97
N ILE A 6 10.25 -1.41 -1.21
CA ILE A 6 9.37 -1.17 -0.07
C ILE A 6 8.40 -0.07 -0.44
N MET A 7 7.10 -0.36 -0.36
CA MET A 7 6.05 0.63 -0.61
C MET A 7 5.32 0.94 0.69
N ALA A 8 5.23 2.23 1.02
CA ALA A 8 4.36 2.72 2.09
C ALA A 8 3.05 3.21 1.48
N VAL A 9 1.93 2.80 2.07
CA VAL A 9 0.58 3.16 1.64
C VAL A 9 -0.17 3.75 2.83
N VAL A 10 -0.56 5.01 2.73
CA VAL A 10 -1.41 5.71 3.70
C VAL A 10 -2.83 5.74 3.17
N ILE A 11 -3.81 5.45 4.03
CA ILE A 11 -5.22 5.40 3.70
C ILE A 11 -5.99 6.29 4.68
N ASN A 12 -6.57 7.37 4.19
CA ASN A 12 -7.51 8.22 4.92
C ASN A 12 -8.94 7.72 4.71
N HIS A 13 -9.85 8.08 5.64
CA HIS A 13 -11.23 7.59 5.65
C HIS A 13 -11.29 6.07 5.47
N ARG A 14 -10.48 5.36 6.27
CA ARG A 14 -10.24 3.92 6.14
C ARG A 14 -11.50 3.09 5.98
N SER A 15 -12.59 3.45 6.67
CA SER A 15 -13.89 2.76 6.56
C SER A 15 -14.42 2.64 5.13
N ASN A 16 -14.20 3.67 4.30
CA ASN A 16 -14.65 3.72 2.91
C ASN A 16 -13.61 3.20 1.92
N ASN A 17 -12.33 3.48 2.19
CA ASN A 17 -11.24 3.20 1.25
C ASN A 17 -10.61 1.82 1.42
N ALA A 18 -10.69 1.22 2.61
CA ALA A 18 -10.08 -0.09 2.86
C ALA A 18 -10.56 -1.20 1.91
N PRO A 19 -11.87 -1.35 1.58
CA PRO A 19 -12.30 -2.39 0.65
C PRO A 19 -11.66 -2.25 -0.74
N LYS A 20 -11.64 -1.04 -1.30
CA LYS A 20 -11.04 -0.76 -2.62
C LYS A 20 -9.54 -1.02 -2.64
N VAL A 21 -8.84 -0.61 -1.59
CA VAL A 21 -7.40 -0.87 -1.46
C VAL A 21 -7.13 -2.38 -1.35
N GLN A 22 -7.97 -3.13 -0.64
CA GLN A 22 -7.85 -4.60 -0.56
C GLN A 22 -8.06 -5.26 -1.93
N GLU A 23 -9.00 -4.79 -2.74
CA GLU A 23 -9.19 -5.31 -4.11
C GLU A 23 -7.92 -5.12 -4.95
N VAL A 24 -7.28 -3.95 -4.87
CA VAL A 24 -5.99 -3.69 -5.53
C VAL A 24 -4.92 -4.64 -4.99
N PHE A 25 -4.78 -4.79 -3.67
CA PHE A 25 -3.80 -5.72 -3.10
C PHE A 25 -4.03 -7.18 -3.52
N THR A 26 -5.30 -7.62 -3.62
CA THR A 26 -5.64 -8.95 -4.12
C THR A 26 -5.25 -9.11 -5.59
N LYS A 27 -5.52 -8.11 -6.43
CA LYS A 27 -5.10 -8.10 -7.85
C LYS A 27 -3.58 -8.23 -8.01
N TYR A 28 -2.80 -7.62 -7.12
CA TYR A 28 -1.33 -7.67 -7.12
C TYR A 28 -0.75 -8.70 -6.13
N GLY A 29 -1.55 -9.65 -5.65
CA GLY A 29 -1.16 -10.54 -4.55
C GLY A 29 0.12 -11.34 -4.83
N CYS A 30 0.36 -11.75 -6.08
CA CYS A 30 1.57 -12.46 -6.48
C CYS A 30 2.85 -11.60 -6.40
N ASN A 31 2.71 -10.27 -6.44
CA ASN A 31 3.80 -9.31 -6.37
C ASN A 31 4.10 -8.89 -4.92
N ILE A 32 3.27 -9.23 -3.94
CA ILE A 32 3.42 -8.80 -2.54
C ILE A 32 4.10 -9.91 -1.72
N LYS A 33 5.36 -9.70 -1.35
CA LYS A 33 6.15 -10.61 -0.50
C LYS A 33 5.81 -10.45 0.99
N MET A 34 5.44 -9.24 1.40
CA MET A 34 5.13 -8.89 2.79
C MET A 34 4.06 -7.79 2.80
N ARG A 35 3.12 -7.87 3.74
CA ARG A 35 2.12 -6.84 4.01
C ARG A 35 1.95 -6.65 5.51
N VAL A 36 2.33 -5.49 6.02
CA VAL A 36 2.18 -5.13 7.45
C VAL A 36 1.27 -3.92 7.55
N GLY A 37 0.12 -4.09 8.19
CA GLY A 37 -0.76 -2.99 8.57
C GLY A 37 -0.33 -2.43 9.93
N LEU A 38 -0.11 -1.12 9.98
CA LEU A 38 0.20 -0.38 11.19
C LEU A 38 -1.04 0.44 11.56
N HIS A 39 -1.47 0.32 12.81
CA HIS A 39 -2.58 1.08 13.36
C HIS A 39 -2.07 1.90 14.54
N GLU A 40 -2.22 3.22 14.46
CA GLU A 40 -1.87 4.12 15.55
C GLU A 40 -3.04 4.17 16.55
N ALA A 41 -2.78 3.74 17.79
CA ALA A 41 -3.78 3.54 18.83
C ALA A 41 -3.80 4.69 19.86
N GLU A 42 -3.35 5.89 19.50
CA GLU A 42 -3.35 7.03 20.42
C GLU A 42 -4.72 7.72 20.48
N ASN A 43 -5.51 7.33 21.48
CA ASN A 43 -6.68 7.99 22.10
C ASN A 43 -7.90 8.39 21.27
N VAL A 44 -7.86 8.37 19.94
CA VAL A 44 -9.02 8.53 19.07
C VAL A 44 -8.83 7.58 17.91
N CYS A 45 -9.86 6.82 17.50
CA CYS A 45 -9.80 5.99 16.30
C CYS A 45 -9.32 6.85 15.12
N SER A 46 -8.02 6.77 14.80
CA SER A 46 -7.48 7.50 13.66
C SER A 46 -8.13 6.91 12.41
N GLU A 47 -8.77 7.76 11.61
CA GLU A 47 -9.31 7.37 10.31
C GLU A 47 -8.21 7.14 9.27
N GLU A 48 -6.95 7.34 9.66
CA GLU A 48 -5.75 7.09 8.89
C GLU A 48 -5.15 5.70 9.22
N GLY A 49 -4.77 4.95 8.19
CA GLY A 49 -4.06 3.68 8.31
C GLY A 49 -2.79 3.67 7.47
N LEU A 50 -1.72 3.08 8.00
CA LEU A 50 -0.45 2.90 7.29
C LEU A 50 -0.24 1.42 6.97
N ILE A 51 0.19 1.13 5.75
CA ILE A 51 0.52 -0.23 5.30
C ILE A 51 1.89 -0.21 4.66
N LEU A 52 2.75 -1.15 5.06
CA LEU A 52 4.03 -1.41 4.40
C LEU A 52 3.93 -2.68 3.56
N LEU A 53 4.38 -2.60 2.32
CA LEU A 53 4.49 -3.72 1.40
C LEU A 53 5.96 -3.94 1.02
N GLN A 54 6.40 -5.20 1.01
CA GLN A 54 7.57 -5.59 0.24
C GLN A 54 7.09 -6.15 -1.10
N LEU A 55 7.62 -5.61 -2.19
CA LEU A 55 7.20 -5.93 -3.55
C LEU A 55 8.25 -6.71 -4.33
N ALA A 56 7.77 -7.59 -5.20
CA ALA A 56 8.53 -8.31 -6.20
C ALA A 56 7.87 -8.16 -7.58
N GLY A 57 8.66 -8.39 -8.62
CA GLY A 57 8.25 -8.18 -10.01
C GLY A 57 9.06 -7.07 -10.68
N SER A 58 8.62 -6.72 -11.87
CA SER A 58 9.18 -5.68 -12.70
C SER A 58 8.92 -4.29 -12.12
N LYS A 59 9.72 -3.31 -12.58
CA LYS A 59 9.53 -1.91 -12.18
C LYS A 59 8.18 -1.38 -12.66
N GLU A 60 7.74 -1.86 -13.81
CA GLU A 60 6.48 -1.49 -14.46
C GLU A 60 5.29 -1.95 -13.63
N GLU A 61 5.28 -3.20 -13.14
CA GLU A 61 4.23 -3.72 -12.27
C GLU A 61 4.14 -2.93 -10.95
N ILE A 62 5.29 -2.62 -10.34
CA ILE A 62 5.36 -1.85 -9.10
C ILE A 62 4.85 -0.42 -9.32
N SER A 63 5.25 0.21 -10.43
CA SER A 63 4.81 1.57 -10.78
C SER A 63 3.31 1.62 -11.07
N GLU A 64 2.75 0.60 -11.72
CA GLU A 64 1.32 0.53 -12.02
C GLU A 64 0.50 0.28 -10.75
N LEU A 65 0.99 -0.54 -9.82
CA LEU A 65 0.40 -0.67 -8.48
C LEU A 65 0.42 0.68 -7.73
N GLU A 66 1.57 1.38 -7.70
CA GLU A 66 1.68 2.69 -7.05
C GLU A 66 0.70 3.70 -7.64
N LYS A 67 0.55 3.71 -8.97
CA LYS A 67 -0.38 4.59 -9.68
C LYS A 67 -1.84 4.26 -9.34
N GLN A 68 -2.26 2.99 -9.45
CA GLN A 68 -3.64 2.59 -9.12
C GLN A 68 -4.01 2.93 -7.67
N LEU A 69 -3.07 2.83 -6.74
CA LEU A 69 -3.28 3.26 -5.37
C LEU A 69 -3.46 4.79 -5.26
N ASN A 70 -2.58 5.58 -5.91
CA ASN A 70 -2.63 7.04 -5.87
C ASN A 70 -3.80 7.65 -6.68
N ASP A 71 -4.40 6.91 -7.60
CA ASP A 71 -5.62 7.34 -8.33
C ASP A 71 -6.88 7.31 -7.44
N MET A 72 -6.82 6.68 -6.25
CA MET A 72 -7.91 6.68 -5.28
C MET A 72 -7.84 7.89 -4.34
N GLU A 73 -8.92 8.66 -4.27
CA GLU A 73 -9.02 9.79 -3.35
C GLU A 73 -8.84 9.34 -1.88
N GLY A 74 -7.92 10.00 -1.18
CA GLY A 74 -7.59 9.66 0.21
C GLY A 74 -6.63 8.49 0.36
N VAL A 75 -6.02 7.99 -0.72
CA VAL A 75 -4.93 6.99 -0.66
C VAL A 75 -3.64 7.62 -1.19
N ARG A 76 -2.53 7.35 -0.51
CA ARG A 76 -1.21 7.79 -0.95
C ARG A 76 -0.21 6.65 -0.85
N ALA A 77 0.43 6.31 -1.96
CA ALA A 77 1.47 5.30 -2.05
C ALA A 77 2.80 5.91 -2.48
N LYS A 78 3.90 5.43 -1.90
CA LYS A 78 5.28 5.81 -2.25
C LYS A 78 6.19 4.59 -2.17
N THR A 79 6.98 4.36 -3.21
CA THR A 79 7.97 3.28 -3.25
C THR A 79 9.39 3.79 -2.99
N LEU A 80 10.13 3.06 -2.16
CA LEU A 80 11.58 3.17 -1.94
C LEU A 80 12.25 1.89 -2.44
N VAL A 81 13.37 2.06 -3.17
CA VAL A 81 14.20 0.95 -3.65
C VAL A 81 15.50 0.96 -2.87
N ILE A 82 15.80 -0.16 -2.21
CA ILE A 82 17.01 -0.37 -1.39
C ILE A 82 17.88 -1.45 -2.03
#